data_AF-A0A1F7X9Z9-F1
#
_entry.id   AF-A0A1F7X9Z9-F1
#
_cell.length_a   1.000
_cell.length_b   1.000
_cell.length_c   1.000
_cell.angle_alpha   90.00
_cell.angle_beta   90.00
_cell.angle_gamma   90.00
#
_symmetry.space_group_name_H-M   'P 1'
#
loop_
_entity.id
_entity.type
_entity.pdbx_description
1 polymer ?
#
loop_
_entity_poly.entity_id
_entity_poly.type
_entity_poly.pdbx_seq_one_letter_code
_entity_poly.pdbx_strand_id
1 'polypeptide(L)'
;MLPERKEQVKSENRSIPDRLILAYLAEQDFSTAIKLLKDVKNSPFDEDDFALRVAQAQVQSGRVPVHQPQYFLDKAQKTKKWSGLDSMYKQVALLQADMGDFSQALTTAKKTHPTSDFYMEIAVRMAKHKIDPNPVLEKAISQEKDKPTAIFSNVKIAQTQLSLGIDPKALLDSSRQLTKKSKYTSDYDRIELARGYALCGFPDEALDVLGEIENQRESKIKEPKILAYIAIAKAKKGDNPLSVNLGNIDPLPFHEQAEIYALLSWAYSEYGLDPQPMIDCAVQKAVQEPPDSFRVDAFIAIAEAQIENGDDAKSTLVQALDSADHITEAKEFSKDETGFALQVIAWEDIAFTQIRAGYFDDARLTMERLNIDINPDYLLSKVWTLTELAKTEAQAGLSLEEIKKMSQLDVQAIIGGDNELAKQALTFFKIEFMI
;
A
#
# COMPACT_ATOMS: atom_id res chain seq x y z
N MET A 1 -15.97 -23.48 43.56
CA MET A 1 -15.64 -23.35 42.12
C MET A 1 -16.50 -22.33 41.34
N LEU A 2 -17.30 -21.48 42.00
CA LEU A 2 -18.13 -20.45 41.36
C LEU A 2 -17.67 -18.97 41.55
N PRO A 3 -16.67 -18.64 42.41
CA PRO A 3 -16.09 -17.29 42.44
C PRO A 3 -15.00 -17.04 41.39
N GLU A 4 -14.17 -18.04 41.06
CA GLU A 4 -12.97 -17.87 40.21
C GLU A 4 -13.30 -17.69 38.71
N ARG A 5 -14.48 -18.13 38.25
CA ARG A 5 -14.94 -17.87 36.86
C ARG A 5 -15.51 -16.47 36.64
N LYS A 6 -15.82 -15.70 37.69
CA LYS A 6 -16.30 -14.31 37.53
C LYS A 6 -15.17 -13.31 37.31
N GLU A 7 -13.93 -13.68 37.63
CA GLU A 7 -12.75 -12.86 37.31
C GLU A 7 -12.21 -13.12 35.90
N GLN A 8 -12.31 -14.37 35.40
CA GLN A 8 -11.90 -14.70 34.01
C GLN A 8 -12.82 -14.11 32.93
N VAL A 9 -14.13 -13.98 33.19
CA VAL A 9 -15.08 -13.37 32.23
C VAL A 9 -14.93 -11.83 32.15
N LYS A 10 -14.25 -11.19 33.11
CA LYS A 10 -13.96 -9.75 33.04
C LYS A 10 -12.76 -9.42 32.15
N SER A 11 -11.91 -10.39 31.80
CA SER A 11 -10.81 -10.19 30.85
C SER A 11 -11.18 -10.50 29.40
N GLU A 12 -12.17 -11.38 29.15
CA GLU A 12 -12.56 -11.80 27.79
C GLU A 12 -13.69 -10.96 27.16
N ASN A 13 -14.45 -10.19 27.95
CA ASN A 13 -15.54 -9.33 27.45
C ASN A 13 -15.08 -7.97 26.86
N ARG A 14 -13.77 -7.74 26.74
CA ARG A 14 -13.23 -6.47 26.20
C ARG A 14 -13.29 -6.38 24.68
N SER A 15 -13.21 -7.50 23.96
CA SER A 15 -13.15 -7.52 22.49
C SER A 15 -14.51 -7.41 21.80
N ILE A 16 -15.61 -7.73 22.49
CA ILE A 16 -16.96 -7.76 21.90
C ILE A 16 -17.49 -6.35 21.60
N PRO A 17 -17.40 -5.36 22.52
CA PRO A 17 -17.84 -3.99 22.23
C PRO A 17 -17.03 -3.35 21.10
N ASP A 18 -15.72 -3.58 21.07
CA ASP A 18 -14.81 -3.03 20.08
C ASP A 18 -15.09 -3.58 18.67
N ARG A 19 -15.34 -4.89 18.54
CA ARG A 19 -15.77 -5.52 17.28
C ARG A 19 -17.15 -5.06 16.82
N LEU A 20 -18.09 -4.85 17.76
CA LEU A 20 -19.40 -4.28 17.43
C LEU A 20 -19.26 -2.87 16.89
N ILE A 21 -18.46 -2.04 17.56
CA ILE A 21 -18.21 -0.65 17.20
C ILE A 21 -17.57 -0.55 15.79
N LEU A 22 -16.59 -1.41 15.47
CA LEU A 22 -15.99 -1.52 14.14
C LEU A 22 -16.97 -2.06 13.08
N ALA A 23 -17.89 -2.96 13.45
CA ALA A 23 -18.95 -3.42 12.56
C ALA A 23 -19.93 -2.30 12.19
N TYR A 24 -20.34 -1.47 13.16
CA TYR A 24 -21.18 -0.30 12.87
C TYR A 24 -20.47 0.77 12.03
N LEU A 25 -19.14 0.88 12.12
CA LEU A 25 -18.34 1.69 11.20
C LEU A 25 -18.36 1.15 9.77
N ALA A 26 -18.16 -0.16 9.62
CA ALA A 26 -18.19 -0.84 8.32
C ALA A 26 -19.58 -0.73 7.65
N GLU A 27 -20.66 -0.73 8.45
CA GLU A 27 -22.03 -0.52 7.98
C GLU A 27 -22.44 0.95 7.85
N GLN A 28 -21.54 1.87 8.21
CA GLN A 28 -21.77 3.30 8.20
C GLN A 28 -22.97 3.75 9.05
N ASP A 29 -23.36 2.94 10.03
CA ASP A 29 -24.21 3.36 11.14
C ASP A 29 -23.35 3.98 12.22
N PHE A 30 -22.78 5.12 11.82
CA PHE A 30 -21.95 5.98 12.63
C PHE A 30 -22.67 6.45 13.91
N SER A 31 -24.01 6.51 13.88
CA SER A 31 -24.82 6.91 15.03
C SER A 31 -24.76 5.88 16.15
N THR A 32 -24.87 4.60 15.81
CA THR A 32 -24.81 3.50 16.76
C THR A 32 -23.37 3.19 17.16
N ALA A 33 -22.40 3.33 16.23
CA ALA A 33 -20.97 3.25 16.55
C ALA A 33 -20.57 4.28 17.63
N ILE A 34 -20.97 5.56 17.46
CA ILE A 34 -20.70 6.64 18.42
C ILE A 34 -21.42 6.38 19.76
N LYS A 35 -22.64 5.84 19.72
CA LYS A 35 -23.41 5.53 20.94
C LYS A 35 -22.75 4.43 21.76
N LEU A 36 -22.37 3.32 21.11
CA LEU A 36 -21.71 2.20 21.78
C LEU A 36 -20.38 2.60 22.37
N LEU A 37 -19.58 3.38 21.65
CA LEU A 37 -18.32 3.91 22.15
C LEU A 37 -18.48 4.70 23.46
N LYS A 38 -19.51 5.56 23.55
CA LYS A 38 -19.81 6.34 24.77
C LYS A 38 -20.22 5.47 25.94
N ASP A 39 -20.84 4.33 25.67
CA ASP A 39 -21.31 3.39 26.69
C ASP A 39 -20.17 2.46 27.19
N VAL A 40 -19.06 2.33 26.44
CA VAL A 40 -17.88 1.54 26.85
C VAL A 40 -16.96 2.37 27.75
N LYS A 41 -17.25 2.35 29.05
CA LYS A 41 -16.56 3.11 30.11
C LYS A 41 -15.05 2.86 30.25
N ASN A 42 -14.51 1.84 29.60
CA ASN A 42 -13.10 1.41 29.65
C ASN A 42 -12.60 0.95 28.26
N SER A 43 -13.04 1.60 27.19
CA SER A 43 -12.59 1.28 25.83
C SER A 43 -11.06 1.42 25.75
N PRO A 44 -10.34 0.46 25.12
CA PRO A 44 -8.93 0.65 24.81
C PRO A 44 -8.73 1.72 23.72
N PHE A 45 -9.78 2.02 22.94
CA PHE A 45 -9.77 3.10 21.97
C PHE A 45 -10.01 4.44 22.66
N ASP A 46 -9.14 5.40 22.39
CA ASP A 46 -9.41 6.80 22.72
C ASP A 46 -10.69 7.23 21.99
N GLU A 47 -11.68 7.73 22.74
CA GLU A 47 -13.00 8.12 22.24
C GLU A 47 -12.89 9.04 21.01
N ASP A 48 -11.85 9.87 20.95
CA ASP A 48 -11.69 10.83 19.84
C ASP A 48 -10.94 10.25 18.63
N ASP A 49 -10.09 9.22 18.80
CA ASP A 49 -9.39 8.57 17.66
C ASP A 49 -10.41 7.73 16.92
N PHE A 50 -11.26 7.06 17.69
CA PHE A 50 -12.41 6.37 17.17
C PHE A 50 -13.38 7.31 16.44
N ALA A 51 -13.78 8.41 17.08
CA ALA A 51 -14.73 9.34 16.47
C ALA A 51 -14.13 10.03 15.22
N LEU A 52 -12.81 10.18 15.14
CA LEU A 52 -12.12 10.68 13.95
C LEU A 52 -12.18 9.67 12.79
N ARG A 53 -11.95 8.38 13.07
CA ARG A 53 -12.11 7.30 12.09
C ARG A 53 -13.55 7.19 11.58
N VAL A 54 -14.55 7.40 12.45
CA VAL A 54 -15.97 7.53 12.07
C VAL A 54 -16.16 8.65 11.05
N ALA A 55 -15.57 9.81 11.28
CA ALA A 55 -15.69 10.93 10.37
C ALA A 55 -14.99 10.66 9.01
N GLN A 56 -13.85 9.96 9.00
CA GLN A 56 -13.17 9.55 7.77
C GLN A 56 -14.01 8.63 6.91
N ALA A 57 -14.57 7.58 7.51
CA ALA A 57 -15.48 6.68 6.83
C ALA A 57 -16.72 7.42 6.29
N GLN A 58 -17.26 8.39 7.04
CA GLN A 58 -18.37 9.23 6.58
C GLN A 58 -18.02 10.00 5.30
N VAL A 59 -16.87 10.65 5.26
CA VAL A 59 -16.49 11.46 4.10
C VAL A 59 -16.22 10.60 2.87
N GLN A 60 -15.52 9.48 3.04
CA GLN A 60 -15.22 8.55 1.95
C GLN A 60 -16.48 7.97 1.30
N SER A 61 -17.57 7.85 2.07
CA SER A 61 -18.89 7.43 1.61
C SER A 61 -19.79 8.52 1.04
N GLY A 62 -19.23 9.72 0.80
CA GLY A 62 -20.00 10.89 0.38
C GLY A 62 -21.01 11.41 1.41
N ARG A 63 -20.96 10.94 2.67
CA ARG A 63 -21.83 11.40 3.76
C ARG A 63 -21.20 12.59 4.48
N VAL A 64 -22.05 13.51 4.92
CA VAL A 64 -21.60 14.63 5.76
C VAL A 64 -21.20 14.07 7.12
N PRO A 65 -19.96 14.33 7.59
CA PRO A 65 -19.52 13.78 8.86
C PRO A 65 -20.33 14.39 10.01
N VAL A 66 -20.73 13.55 10.96
CA VAL A 66 -21.50 13.94 12.16
C VAL A 66 -20.71 14.92 13.03
N HIS A 67 -19.38 14.83 12.96
CA HIS A 67 -18.47 15.77 13.58
C HIS A 67 -17.57 16.38 12.50
N GLN A 68 -17.53 17.72 12.45
CA GLN A 68 -16.60 18.43 11.58
C GLN A 68 -15.16 18.12 11.98
N PRO A 69 -14.20 18.09 11.04
CA PRO A 69 -12.79 17.86 11.35
C PRO A 69 -12.24 18.74 12.50
N GLN A 70 -12.73 19.98 12.59
CA GLN A 70 -12.35 20.94 13.64
C GLN A 70 -12.79 20.52 15.06
N TYR A 71 -13.90 19.77 15.20
CA TYR A 71 -14.37 19.27 16.49
C TYR A 71 -13.32 18.38 17.18
N PHE A 72 -12.65 17.52 16.42
CA PHE A 72 -11.62 16.61 16.94
C PHE A 72 -10.40 17.38 17.43
N LEU A 73 -9.98 18.40 16.67
CA LEU A 73 -8.86 19.27 17.07
C LEU A 73 -9.17 20.04 18.36
N ASP A 74 -10.37 20.62 18.45
CA ASP A 74 -10.79 21.39 19.63
C ASP A 74 -10.90 20.51 20.88
N LYS A 75 -11.32 19.24 20.73
CA LYS A 75 -11.42 18.29 21.85
C LYS A 75 -10.04 17.83 22.32
N ALA A 76 -9.14 17.43 21.44
CA ALA A 76 -7.80 16.98 21.83
C ALA A 76 -6.92 18.08 22.44
N GLN A 77 -7.05 19.32 21.94
CA GLN A 77 -6.34 20.47 22.52
C GLN A 77 -6.80 20.76 23.96
N LYS A 78 -8.09 20.54 24.26
CA LYS A 78 -8.65 20.74 25.61
C LYS A 78 -8.22 19.65 26.59
N THR A 79 -8.10 18.40 26.13
CA THR A 79 -7.83 17.27 27.02
C THR A 79 -6.35 17.14 27.39
N LYS A 80 -5.40 17.74 26.63
CA LYS A 80 -3.93 17.75 26.85
C LYS A 80 -3.29 16.37 27.15
N LYS A 81 -4.04 15.27 27.00
CA LYS A 81 -3.65 13.90 27.39
C LYS A 81 -3.18 13.05 26.22
N TRP A 82 -3.12 13.63 25.04
CA TRP A 82 -2.92 12.89 23.81
C TRP A 82 -1.43 12.70 23.55
N SER A 83 -0.91 11.54 23.92
CA SER A 83 0.41 11.07 23.48
C SER A 83 0.50 10.86 21.95
N GLY A 84 -0.63 10.95 21.23
CA GLY A 84 -0.74 10.81 19.77
C GLY A 84 -1.25 12.06 19.03
N LEU A 85 -1.07 13.26 19.58
CA LEU A 85 -1.58 14.51 18.99
C LEU A 85 -1.14 14.72 17.52
N ASP A 86 0.09 14.31 17.17
CA ASP A 86 0.61 14.35 15.79
C ASP A 86 -0.16 13.44 14.84
N SER A 87 -0.42 12.18 15.25
CA SER A 87 -1.24 11.21 14.49
C SER A 87 -2.65 11.75 14.27
N MET A 88 -3.24 12.35 15.29
CA MET A 88 -4.59 12.90 15.18
C MET A 88 -4.66 14.09 14.22
N TYR A 89 -3.69 15.02 14.27
CA TYR A 89 -3.61 16.09 13.28
C TYR A 89 -3.42 15.54 11.86
N LYS A 90 -2.63 14.48 11.66
CA LYS A 90 -2.48 13.83 10.35
C LYS A 90 -3.82 13.29 9.84
N GLN A 91 -4.50 12.50 10.65
CA GLN A 91 -5.80 11.93 10.32
C GLN A 91 -6.87 13.00 10.03
N VAL A 92 -6.93 14.09 10.81
CA VAL A 92 -7.83 15.23 10.56
C VAL A 92 -7.50 15.93 9.25
N ALA A 93 -6.22 16.10 8.92
CA ALA A 93 -5.82 16.70 7.66
C ALA A 93 -6.19 15.83 6.45
N LEU A 94 -6.06 14.50 6.53
CA LEU A 94 -6.55 13.59 5.48
C LEU A 94 -8.06 13.66 5.34
N LEU A 95 -8.79 13.67 6.46
CA LEU A 95 -10.24 13.85 6.47
C LEU A 95 -10.67 15.15 5.76
N GLN A 96 -10.00 16.26 6.07
CA GLN A 96 -10.25 17.55 5.41
C GLN A 96 -9.96 17.49 3.91
N ALA A 97 -8.89 16.78 3.51
CA ALA A 97 -8.55 16.58 2.10
C ALA A 97 -9.60 15.70 1.38
N ASP A 98 -10.09 14.64 2.02
CA ASP A 98 -11.18 13.79 1.49
C ASP A 98 -12.50 14.58 1.35
N MET A 99 -12.71 15.63 2.17
CA MET A 99 -13.85 16.55 2.04
C MET A 99 -13.66 17.62 0.96
N GLY A 100 -12.49 17.66 0.30
CA GLY A 100 -12.12 18.72 -0.64
C GLY A 100 -11.70 20.04 0.03
N ASP A 101 -11.60 20.12 1.36
CA ASP A 101 -11.13 21.30 2.09
C ASP A 101 -9.60 21.30 2.24
N PHE A 102 -8.91 21.45 1.10
CA PHE A 102 -7.44 21.37 1.06
C PHE A 102 -6.75 22.53 1.77
N SER A 103 -7.39 23.69 1.90
CA SER A 103 -6.85 24.82 2.64
C SER A 103 -6.76 24.50 4.13
N GLN A 104 -7.84 23.94 4.70
CA GLN A 104 -7.86 23.50 6.08
C GLN A 104 -6.94 22.28 6.27
N ALA A 105 -6.97 21.31 5.34
CA ALA A 105 -6.09 20.13 5.35
C ALA A 105 -4.61 20.51 5.49
N LEU A 106 -4.15 21.44 4.65
CA LEU A 106 -2.76 21.93 4.69
C LEU A 106 -2.45 22.75 5.95
N THR A 107 -3.42 23.48 6.48
CA THR A 107 -3.27 24.22 7.74
C THR A 107 -3.13 23.26 8.93
N THR A 108 -3.92 22.19 8.94
CA THR A 108 -3.86 21.13 9.95
C THR A 108 -2.58 20.31 9.82
N ALA A 109 -2.16 19.95 8.60
CA ALA A 109 -0.92 19.25 8.32
C ALA A 109 0.30 20.01 8.88
N LYS A 110 0.33 21.34 8.80
CA LYS A 110 1.41 22.17 9.36
C LYS A 110 1.53 22.12 10.89
N LYS A 111 0.49 21.65 11.59
CA LYS A 111 0.53 21.46 13.05
C LYS A 111 1.21 20.14 13.46
N THR A 112 1.60 19.32 12.48
CA THR A 112 2.35 18.06 12.65
C THR A 112 3.83 18.26 12.34
N HIS A 113 4.59 17.18 12.43
CA HIS A 113 5.83 17.01 11.66
C HIS A 113 5.52 16.23 10.36
N PRO A 114 4.94 16.88 9.33
CA PRO A 114 4.45 16.19 8.15
C PRO A 114 5.62 15.61 7.34
N THR A 115 5.54 14.32 7.03
CA THR A 115 6.50 13.64 6.16
C THR A 115 6.18 13.91 4.68
N SER A 116 7.11 13.57 3.79
CA SER A 116 6.87 13.63 2.34
C SER A 116 5.77 12.66 1.91
N ASP A 117 5.74 11.44 2.45
CA ASP A 117 4.65 10.48 2.25
C ASP A 117 3.28 11.09 2.60
N PHE A 118 3.20 11.78 3.73
CA PHE A 118 1.97 12.42 4.16
C PHE A 118 1.51 13.53 3.19
N TYR A 119 2.44 14.28 2.60
CA TYR A 119 2.10 15.24 1.56
C TYR A 119 1.72 14.57 0.22
N MET A 120 2.36 13.45 -0.15
CA MET A 120 1.94 12.67 -1.33
C MET A 120 0.50 12.19 -1.19
N GLU A 121 0.11 11.72 -0.02
CA GLU A 121 -1.24 11.29 0.28
C GLU A 121 -2.30 12.41 0.10
N ILE A 122 -1.96 13.65 0.49
CA ILE A 122 -2.83 14.81 0.27
C ILE A 122 -2.89 15.15 -1.23
N ALA A 123 -1.75 15.06 -1.93
CA ALA A 123 -1.67 15.33 -3.37
C ALA A 123 -2.52 14.35 -4.21
N VAL A 124 -2.50 13.06 -3.88
CA VAL A 124 -3.38 12.05 -4.53
C VAL A 124 -4.86 12.41 -4.34
N ARG A 125 -5.25 12.85 -3.13
CA ARG A 125 -6.63 13.31 -2.85
C ARG A 125 -6.98 14.57 -3.65
N MET A 126 -6.07 15.54 -3.75
CA MET A 126 -6.28 16.73 -4.60
C MET A 126 -6.60 16.34 -6.05
N ALA A 127 -5.82 15.44 -6.62
CA ALA A 127 -6.05 14.98 -7.98
C ALA A 127 -7.38 14.24 -8.15
N LYS A 128 -7.80 13.42 -7.16
CA LYS A 128 -9.15 12.80 -7.14
C LYS A 128 -10.27 13.84 -7.22
N HIS A 129 -10.10 14.98 -6.54
CA HIS A 129 -11.03 16.11 -6.59
C HIS A 129 -10.82 17.04 -7.80
N LYS A 130 -10.00 16.64 -8.79
CA LYS A 130 -9.64 17.44 -9.97
C LYS A 130 -9.00 18.78 -9.61
N ILE A 131 -8.29 18.82 -8.49
CA ILE A 131 -7.51 19.98 -8.03
C ILE A 131 -6.05 19.71 -8.34
N ASP A 132 -5.35 20.75 -8.80
CA ASP A 132 -3.92 20.69 -9.11
C ASP A 132 -3.09 20.24 -7.89
N PRO A 133 -2.46 19.05 -7.92
CA PRO A 133 -1.71 18.53 -6.78
C PRO A 133 -0.29 19.12 -6.69
N ASN A 134 0.18 19.83 -7.73
CA ASN A 134 1.57 20.31 -7.82
C ASN A 134 2.04 21.13 -6.61
N PRO A 135 1.25 22.07 -6.05
CA PRO A 135 1.71 22.85 -4.88
C PRO A 135 1.96 22.01 -3.62
N VAL A 136 1.34 20.83 -3.52
CA VAL A 136 1.54 19.90 -2.40
C VAL A 136 2.68 18.93 -2.70
N LEU A 137 2.81 18.48 -3.94
CA LEU A 137 3.98 17.72 -4.39
C LEU A 137 5.27 18.54 -4.22
N GLU A 138 5.28 19.83 -4.54
CA GLU A 138 6.41 20.74 -4.29
C GLU A 138 6.78 20.81 -2.81
N LYS A 139 5.79 20.78 -1.91
CA LYS A 139 6.05 20.70 -0.46
C LYS A 139 6.66 19.35 -0.09
N ALA A 140 6.13 18.24 -0.59
CA ALA A 140 6.71 16.90 -0.39
C ALA A 140 8.19 16.88 -0.81
N ILE A 141 8.49 17.40 -2.01
CA ILE A 141 9.84 17.52 -2.54
C ILE A 141 10.72 18.39 -1.63
N SER A 142 10.21 19.53 -1.17
CA SER A 142 10.98 20.43 -0.30
C SER A 142 11.33 19.83 1.07
N GLN A 143 10.52 18.87 1.58
CA GLN A 143 10.81 18.16 2.83
C GLN A 143 11.94 17.14 2.67
N GLU A 144 12.15 16.64 1.45
CA GLU A 144 13.19 15.69 1.12
C GLU A 144 14.48 16.38 0.67
N LYS A 145 14.39 17.65 0.29
CA LYS A 145 15.55 18.49 -0.04
C LYS A 145 16.53 18.43 1.13
N ASP A 146 17.69 17.84 0.91
CA ASP A 146 18.80 17.64 1.85
C ASP A 146 18.77 16.34 2.69
N LYS A 147 17.76 15.46 2.54
CA LYS A 147 17.79 14.13 3.17
C LYS A 147 18.61 13.12 2.35
N PRO A 148 19.32 12.18 3.01
CA PRO A 148 19.97 11.07 2.31
C PRO A 148 18.98 10.21 1.49
N THR A 149 17.74 10.07 1.99
CA THR A 149 16.66 9.27 1.39
C THR A 149 15.91 9.99 0.28
N ALA A 150 16.31 11.21 -0.09
CA ALA A 150 15.55 12.06 -1.00
C ALA A 150 15.31 11.42 -2.37
N ILE A 151 16.25 10.59 -2.84
CA ILE A 151 16.15 9.95 -4.15
C ILE A 151 15.01 8.93 -4.16
N PHE A 152 14.92 8.07 -3.13
CA PHE A 152 13.84 7.08 -3.01
C PHE A 152 12.47 7.76 -2.93
N SER A 153 12.34 8.76 -2.04
CA SER A 153 11.11 9.54 -1.89
C SER A 153 10.71 10.21 -3.21
N ASN A 154 11.67 10.81 -3.93
CA ASN A 154 11.40 11.48 -5.20
C ASN A 154 11.01 10.50 -6.33
N VAL A 155 11.56 9.28 -6.35
CA VAL A 155 11.15 8.25 -7.31
C VAL A 155 9.69 7.85 -7.07
N LYS A 156 9.29 7.66 -5.81
CA LYS A 156 7.89 7.37 -5.45
C LYS A 156 6.95 8.54 -5.78
N ILE A 157 7.38 9.78 -5.53
CA ILE A 157 6.65 11.00 -5.95
C ILE A 157 6.52 11.04 -7.48
N ALA A 158 7.57 10.70 -8.22
CA ALA A 158 7.58 10.69 -9.68
C ALA A 158 6.62 9.64 -10.27
N GLN A 159 6.59 8.44 -9.71
CA GLN A 159 5.61 7.41 -10.10
C GLN A 159 4.18 7.88 -9.81
N THR A 160 3.98 8.55 -8.68
CA THR A 160 2.68 9.16 -8.35
C THR A 160 2.32 10.23 -9.38
N GLN A 161 3.23 11.14 -9.74
CA GLN A 161 3.02 12.13 -10.80
C GLN A 161 2.58 11.48 -12.11
N LEU A 162 3.28 10.43 -12.55
CA LEU A 162 2.93 9.68 -13.75
C LEU A 162 1.49 9.16 -13.70
N SER A 163 1.09 8.54 -12.58
CA SER A 163 -0.26 8.00 -12.38
C SER A 163 -1.35 9.07 -12.42
N LEU A 164 -0.98 10.33 -12.12
CA LEU A 164 -1.85 11.50 -12.16
C LEU A 164 -1.80 12.24 -13.51
N GLY A 165 -1.07 11.71 -14.50
CA GLY A 165 -0.87 12.36 -15.80
C GLY A 165 0.03 13.60 -15.75
N ILE A 166 0.83 13.74 -14.70
CA ILE A 166 1.81 14.82 -14.51
C ILE A 166 3.18 14.30 -14.95
N ASP A 167 3.88 15.07 -15.78
CA ASP A 167 5.23 14.71 -16.23
C ASP A 167 6.21 14.67 -15.04
N PRO A 168 6.78 13.49 -14.70
CA PRO A 168 7.70 13.36 -13.58
C PRO A 168 9.14 13.72 -13.90
N LYS A 169 9.47 14.06 -15.16
CA LYS A 169 10.85 14.18 -15.63
C LYS A 169 11.66 15.18 -14.83
N ALA A 170 11.11 16.37 -14.55
CA ALA A 170 11.83 17.42 -13.83
C ALA A 170 12.26 16.99 -12.41
N LEU A 171 11.44 16.16 -11.75
CA LEU A 171 11.76 15.65 -10.41
C LEU A 171 12.84 14.58 -10.45
N LEU A 172 12.78 13.67 -11.43
CA LEU A 172 13.82 12.68 -11.66
C LEU A 172 15.15 13.35 -12.06
N ASP A 173 15.11 14.37 -12.91
CA ASP A 173 16.28 15.18 -13.29
C ASP A 173 16.89 15.88 -12.06
N SER A 174 16.05 16.42 -11.17
CA SER A 174 16.50 16.99 -9.89
C SER A 174 17.16 15.93 -8.99
N SER A 175 16.57 14.73 -8.90
CA SER A 175 17.14 13.60 -8.15
C SER A 175 18.47 13.15 -8.71
N ARG A 176 18.62 13.19 -10.04
CA ARG A 176 19.90 12.97 -10.72
C ARG A 176 20.94 14.00 -10.33
N GLN A 177 20.58 15.27 -10.21
CA GLN A 177 21.52 16.28 -9.71
C GLN A 177 21.95 16.02 -8.26
N LEU A 178 21.08 15.44 -7.41
CA LEU A 178 21.46 15.03 -6.06
C LEU A 178 22.51 13.91 -6.08
N THR A 179 22.35 12.91 -6.95
CA THR A 179 23.33 11.81 -7.09
C THR A 179 24.73 12.29 -7.51
N LYS A 180 24.81 13.42 -8.22
CA LYS A 180 26.06 14.04 -8.68
C LYS A 180 26.73 14.92 -7.62
N LYS A 181 25.94 15.50 -6.70
CA LYS A 181 26.42 16.42 -5.66
C LYS A 181 26.76 15.72 -4.35
N SER A 182 26.05 14.65 -4.00
CA SER A 182 26.24 13.97 -2.73
C SER A 182 27.46 13.04 -2.80
N LYS A 183 28.42 13.29 -1.90
CA LYS A 183 29.60 12.42 -1.69
C LYS A 183 29.22 11.04 -1.14
N TYR A 184 27.98 10.89 -0.66
CA TYR A 184 27.47 9.68 -0.01
C TYR A 184 26.38 8.98 -0.82
N THR A 185 26.21 9.33 -2.10
CA THR A 185 25.27 8.62 -2.97
C THR A 185 25.77 7.20 -3.18
N SER A 186 24.98 6.23 -2.74
CA SER A 186 25.28 4.82 -2.97
C SER A 186 24.94 4.43 -4.41
N ASP A 187 25.50 3.32 -4.88
CA ASP A 187 25.05 2.73 -6.15
C ASP A 187 23.57 2.39 -6.06
N TYR A 188 23.10 1.90 -4.91
CA TYR A 188 21.68 1.63 -4.67
C TYR A 188 20.78 2.84 -4.99
N ASP A 189 21.15 4.04 -4.55
CA ASP A 189 20.37 5.25 -4.85
C ASP A 189 20.30 5.54 -6.37
N ARG A 190 21.39 5.27 -7.10
CA ARG A 190 21.42 5.45 -8.56
C ARG A 190 20.63 4.37 -9.29
N ILE A 191 20.62 3.14 -8.76
CA ILE A 191 19.79 2.05 -9.28
C ILE A 191 18.32 2.40 -9.11
N GLU A 192 17.91 2.88 -7.93
CA GLU A 192 16.53 3.33 -7.70
C GLU A 192 16.15 4.51 -8.61
N LEU A 193 17.07 5.46 -8.83
CA LEU A 193 16.83 6.54 -9.78
C LEU A 193 16.66 6.03 -11.22
N ALA A 194 17.51 5.11 -11.66
CA ALA A 194 17.41 4.52 -12.99
C ALA A 194 16.12 3.71 -13.17
N ARG A 195 15.72 2.96 -12.14
CA ARG A 195 14.41 2.30 -12.07
C ARG A 195 13.30 3.32 -12.21
N GLY A 196 13.35 4.44 -11.49
CA GLY A 196 12.40 5.54 -11.61
C GLY A 196 12.28 6.07 -13.04
N TYR A 197 13.41 6.33 -13.72
CA TYR A 197 13.40 6.73 -15.13
C TYR A 197 12.80 5.66 -16.05
N ALA A 198 13.18 4.38 -15.90
CA ALA A 198 12.68 3.29 -16.74
C ALA A 198 11.16 3.09 -16.59
N LEU A 199 10.66 3.10 -15.35
CA LEU A 199 9.25 2.96 -15.03
C LEU A 199 8.42 4.15 -15.52
N CYS A 200 8.98 5.36 -15.45
CA CYS A 200 8.33 6.57 -15.92
C CYS A 200 8.45 6.83 -17.44
N GLY A 201 8.98 5.88 -18.22
CA GLY A 201 9.06 6.00 -19.68
C GLY A 201 10.20 6.90 -20.18
N PHE A 202 11.27 7.04 -19.40
CA PHE A 202 12.49 7.79 -19.74
C PHE A 202 13.71 6.84 -19.89
N PRO A 203 13.70 5.94 -20.87
CA PRO A 203 14.72 4.90 -21.00
C PRO A 203 16.11 5.44 -21.35
N ASP A 204 16.21 6.60 -22.00
CA ASP A 204 17.49 7.26 -22.28
C ASP A 204 18.21 7.63 -20.98
N GLU A 205 17.52 8.33 -20.10
CA GLU A 205 18.03 8.74 -18.80
C GLU A 205 18.31 7.56 -17.88
N ALA A 206 17.46 6.53 -17.92
CA ALA A 206 17.70 5.29 -17.18
C ALA A 206 19.04 4.66 -17.59
N LEU A 207 19.27 4.48 -18.91
CA LEU A 207 20.50 3.91 -19.44
C LEU A 207 21.73 4.77 -19.14
N ASP A 208 21.58 6.09 -19.18
CA ASP A 208 22.66 7.03 -18.87
C ASP A 208 23.08 6.93 -17.38
N VAL A 209 22.12 6.88 -16.44
CA VAL A 209 22.40 6.65 -15.02
C VAL A 209 23.06 5.28 -14.78
N LEU A 210 22.58 4.22 -15.44
CA LEU A 210 23.16 2.89 -15.29
C LEU A 210 24.57 2.80 -15.89
N GLY A 211 24.82 3.50 -17.00
CA GLY A 211 26.15 3.66 -17.57
C GLY A 211 27.12 4.43 -16.66
N GLU A 212 26.64 5.42 -15.91
CA GLU A 212 27.45 6.11 -14.88
C GLU A 212 27.90 5.13 -13.78
N ILE A 213 27.05 4.19 -13.36
CA ILE A 213 27.39 3.14 -12.37
C ILE A 213 28.44 2.18 -12.96
N GLU A 214 28.20 1.67 -14.18
CA GLU A 214 29.12 0.72 -14.83
C GLU A 214 30.53 1.30 -15.03
N ASN A 215 30.64 2.60 -15.37
CA ASN A 215 31.92 3.26 -15.58
C ASN A 215 32.69 3.58 -14.29
N GLN A 216 32.00 3.67 -13.14
CA GLN A 216 32.63 3.98 -11.85
C GLN A 216 33.17 2.74 -11.13
N ARG A 217 32.64 1.55 -11.41
CA ARG A 217 33.14 0.32 -10.80
C ARG A 217 34.45 -0.10 -11.48
N GLU A 218 35.57 -0.01 -10.75
CA GLU A 218 36.85 -0.62 -11.17
C GLU A 218 36.71 -2.14 -11.41
N SER A 219 35.80 -2.78 -10.67
CA SER A 219 35.39 -4.15 -10.90
C SER A 219 34.30 -4.20 -11.98
N LYS A 220 34.55 -4.92 -13.08
CA LYS A 220 33.59 -5.28 -14.13
C LYS A 220 32.38 -6.11 -13.66
N ILE A 221 32.09 -6.15 -12.35
CA ILE A 221 30.98 -6.87 -11.76
C ILE A 221 29.72 -6.05 -12.03
N LYS A 222 29.08 -6.38 -13.15
CA LYS A 222 27.74 -5.91 -13.49
C LYS A 222 26.76 -6.63 -12.57
N GLU A 223 26.03 -5.87 -11.78
CA GLU A 223 25.00 -6.41 -10.90
C GLU A 223 23.81 -6.84 -11.75
N PRO A 224 23.41 -8.12 -11.76
CA PRO A 224 22.44 -8.62 -12.74
C PRO A 224 21.07 -7.93 -12.68
N LYS A 225 20.64 -7.46 -11.50
CA LYS A 225 19.42 -6.67 -11.32
C LYS A 225 19.47 -5.32 -12.07
N ILE A 226 20.63 -4.66 -12.06
CA ILE A 226 20.85 -3.44 -12.87
C ILE A 226 20.66 -3.75 -14.35
N LEU A 227 21.25 -4.86 -14.80
CA LEU A 227 21.19 -5.25 -16.19
C LEU A 227 19.75 -5.62 -16.62
N ALA A 228 18.94 -6.20 -15.73
CA ALA A 228 17.52 -6.41 -15.99
C ALA A 228 16.77 -5.08 -16.21
N TYR A 229 17.04 -4.05 -15.41
CA TYR A 229 16.48 -2.72 -15.65
C TYR A 229 16.98 -2.06 -16.96
N ILE A 230 18.25 -2.27 -17.33
CA ILE A 230 18.77 -1.87 -18.66
C ILE A 230 17.95 -2.57 -19.76
N ALA A 231 17.63 -3.86 -19.60
CA ALA A 231 16.87 -4.61 -20.57
C ALA A 231 15.45 -4.04 -20.74
N ILE A 232 14.76 -3.70 -19.65
CA ILE A 232 13.45 -3.02 -19.69
C ILE A 232 13.56 -1.69 -20.41
N ALA A 233 14.53 -0.84 -20.04
CA ALA A 233 14.71 0.47 -20.67
C ALA A 233 14.98 0.35 -22.19
N LYS A 234 15.81 -0.61 -22.61
CA LYS A 234 16.04 -0.90 -24.03
C LYS A 234 14.78 -1.38 -24.74
N ALA A 235 14.05 -2.32 -24.14
CA ALA A 235 12.81 -2.84 -24.71
C ALA A 235 11.80 -1.72 -24.97
N LYS A 236 11.62 -0.79 -24.02
CA LYS A 236 10.73 0.38 -24.17
C LYS A 236 11.15 1.34 -25.29
N LYS A 237 12.42 1.32 -25.72
CA LYS A 237 12.90 2.06 -26.89
C LYS A 237 12.73 1.32 -28.22
N GLY A 238 12.30 0.07 -28.18
CA GLY A 238 12.34 -0.83 -29.34
C GLY A 238 13.74 -1.38 -29.63
N ASP A 239 14.65 -1.38 -28.64
CA ASP A 239 15.92 -2.09 -28.72
C ASP A 239 15.77 -3.50 -28.14
N ASN A 240 16.45 -4.48 -28.75
CA ASN A 240 16.36 -5.87 -28.32
C ASN A 240 16.93 -6.05 -26.88
N PRO A 241 16.11 -6.51 -25.90
CA PRO A 241 16.56 -6.72 -24.52
C PRO A 241 17.62 -7.82 -24.41
N LEU A 242 17.66 -8.78 -25.35
CA LEU A 242 18.68 -9.84 -25.43
C LEU A 242 20.09 -9.31 -25.68
N SER A 243 20.23 -8.06 -26.12
CA SER A 243 21.53 -7.40 -26.24
C SER A 243 22.20 -7.13 -24.88
N VAL A 244 21.47 -7.28 -23.77
CA VAL A 244 21.99 -7.14 -22.42
C VAL A 244 22.51 -8.48 -21.92
N ASN A 245 23.84 -8.58 -21.78
CA ASN A 245 24.47 -9.76 -21.19
C ASN A 245 24.44 -9.67 -19.67
N LEU A 246 23.51 -10.41 -19.05
CA LEU A 246 23.30 -10.50 -17.60
C LEU A 246 24.48 -11.12 -16.82
N GLY A 247 25.44 -11.71 -17.51
CA GLY A 247 26.50 -12.50 -16.89
C GLY A 247 25.97 -13.82 -16.32
N ASN A 248 26.75 -14.43 -15.43
CA ASN A 248 26.31 -15.63 -14.73
C ASN A 248 25.53 -15.23 -13.47
N ILE A 249 24.22 -15.48 -13.47
CA ILE A 249 23.32 -15.20 -12.34
C ILE A 249 23.20 -16.38 -11.36
N ASP A 250 23.71 -17.57 -11.73
CA ASP A 250 23.66 -18.77 -10.87
C ASP A 250 24.28 -18.60 -9.47
N PRO A 251 25.31 -17.76 -9.24
CA PRO A 251 25.87 -17.55 -7.91
C PRO A 251 25.00 -16.73 -6.95
N LEU A 252 23.95 -16.05 -7.45
CA LEU A 252 23.07 -15.24 -6.62
C LEU A 252 22.11 -16.11 -5.79
N PRO A 253 21.56 -15.61 -4.68
CA PRO A 253 20.42 -16.24 -4.01
C PRO A 253 19.25 -16.48 -4.99
N PHE A 254 18.44 -17.52 -4.75
CA PHE A 254 17.39 -17.89 -5.70
C PHE A 254 16.27 -16.83 -5.81
N HIS A 255 15.94 -16.11 -4.73
CA HIS A 255 14.98 -15.00 -4.75
C HIS A 255 15.46 -13.85 -5.64
N GLU A 256 16.75 -13.48 -5.55
CA GLU A 256 17.32 -12.47 -6.46
C GLU A 256 17.28 -12.96 -7.91
N GLN A 257 17.63 -14.23 -8.17
CA GLN A 257 17.51 -14.81 -9.51
C GLN A 257 16.06 -14.76 -10.02
N ALA A 258 15.08 -15.08 -9.17
CA ALA A 258 13.66 -15.04 -9.51
C ALA A 258 13.20 -13.63 -9.87
N GLU A 259 13.57 -12.63 -9.06
CA GLU A 259 13.26 -11.22 -9.33
C GLU A 259 13.89 -10.76 -10.65
N ILE A 260 15.15 -11.13 -10.92
CA ILE A 260 15.83 -10.81 -12.19
C ILE A 260 15.07 -11.41 -13.36
N TYR A 261 14.69 -12.69 -13.29
CA TYR A 261 13.92 -13.33 -14.37
C TYR A 261 12.52 -12.71 -14.54
N ALA A 262 11.86 -12.29 -13.45
CA ALA A 262 10.59 -11.56 -13.54
C ALA A 262 10.76 -10.23 -14.29
N LEU A 263 11.78 -9.44 -13.96
CA LEU A 263 12.11 -8.19 -14.66
C LEU A 263 12.44 -8.41 -16.14
N LEU A 264 13.13 -9.50 -16.49
CA LEU A 264 13.40 -9.85 -17.88
C LEU A 264 12.14 -10.22 -18.65
N SER A 265 11.20 -10.91 -18.01
CA SER A 265 9.93 -11.25 -18.64
C SER A 265 9.18 -9.98 -19.06
N TRP A 266 9.19 -8.96 -18.20
CA TRP A 266 8.63 -7.65 -18.54
C TRP A 266 9.37 -7.01 -19.74
N ALA A 267 10.71 -7.02 -19.73
CA ALA A 267 11.48 -6.52 -20.86
C ALA A 267 11.15 -7.25 -22.18
N TYR A 268 10.89 -8.56 -22.13
CA TYR A 268 10.52 -9.34 -23.32
C TYR A 268 9.16 -8.90 -23.85
N SER A 269 8.17 -8.78 -22.96
CA SER A 269 6.82 -8.33 -23.30
C SER A 269 6.80 -6.93 -23.93
N GLU A 270 7.51 -5.97 -23.32
CA GLU A 270 7.65 -4.60 -23.85
C GLU A 270 8.28 -4.57 -25.25
N TYR A 271 9.16 -5.53 -25.55
CA TYR A 271 9.78 -5.67 -26.88
C TYR A 271 8.93 -6.51 -27.87
N GLY A 272 7.83 -7.12 -27.42
CA GLY A 272 6.98 -8.00 -28.22
C GLY A 272 7.52 -9.43 -28.40
N LEU A 273 8.38 -9.90 -27.48
CA LEU A 273 8.79 -11.30 -27.36
C LEU A 273 7.91 -12.04 -26.35
N ASP A 274 7.89 -13.36 -26.44
CA ASP A 274 7.21 -14.24 -25.48
C ASP A 274 7.89 -14.16 -24.09
N PRO A 275 7.21 -13.63 -23.05
CA PRO A 275 7.77 -13.50 -21.71
C PRO A 275 7.76 -14.82 -20.91
N GLN A 276 6.99 -15.82 -21.35
CA GLN A 276 6.73 -17.05 -20.58
C GLN A 276 7.99 -17.83 -20.19
N PRO A 277 9.02 -17.99 -21.04
CA PRO A 277 10.23 -18.71 -20.64
C PRO A 277 10.96 -18.04 -19.46
N MET A 278 10.90 -16.72 -19.35
CA MET A 278 11.50 -16.00 -18.23
C MET A 278 10.63 -16.12 -16.97
N ILE A 279 9.31 -16.09 -17.10
CA ILE A 279 8.38 -16.38 -16.00
C ILE A 279 8.61 -17.78 -15.44
N ASP A 280 8.73 -18.79 -16.31
CA ASP A 280 8.96 -20.19 -15.91
C ASP A 280 10.27 -20.33 -15.12
N CYS A 281 11.35 -19.70 -15.61
CA CYS A 281 12.62 -19.63 -14.90
C CYS A 281 12.47 -18.95 -13.53
N ALA A 282 11.74 -17.82 -13.47
CA ALA A 282 11.53 -17.08 -12.23
C ALA A 282 10.79 -17.94 -11.19
N VAL A 283 9.70 -18.60 -11.59
CA VAL A 283 8.93 -19.51 -10.73
C VAL A 283 9.81 -20.66 -10.26
N GLN A 284 10.58 -21.28 -11.17
CA GLN A 284 11.48 -22.38 -10.82
C GLN A 284 12.52 -21.97 -9.76
N LYS A 285 13.00 -20.73 -9.79
CA LYS A 285 13.94 -20.20 -8.79
C LYS A 285 13.23 -19.89 -7.48
N ALA A 286 12.07 -19.22 -7.53
CA ALA A 286 11.29 -18.91 -6.33
C ALA A 286 10.91 -20.16 -5.52
N VAL A 287 10.51 -21.26 -6.17
CA VAL A 287 10.16 -22.51 -5.47
C VAL A 287 11.35 -23.22 -4.82
N GLN A 288 12.58 -22.88 -5.19
CA GLN A 288 13.80 -23.42 -4.58
C GLN A 288 14.18 -22.69 -3.29
N GLU A 289 13.61 -21.51 -3.04
CA GLU A 289 13.80 -20.83 -1.77
C GLU A 289 13.00 -21.49 -0.63
N PRO A 290 13.52 -21.46 0.60
CA PRO A 290 12.72 -21.73 1.78
C PRO A 290 11.47 -20.84 1.82
N PRO A 291 10.37 -21.30 2.43
CA PRO A 291 9.20 -20.45 2.65
C PRO A 291 9.49 -19.40 3.74
N ASP A 292 10.07 -18.28 3.31
CA ASP A 292 10.37 -17.09 4.11
C ASP A 292 9.92 -15.81 3.39
N SER A 293 10.24 -14.64 3.94
CA SER A 293 9.87 -13.35 3.36
C SER A 293 10.45 -13.13 1.96
N PHE A 294 11.67 -13.63 1.70
CA PHE A 294 12.32 -13.44 0.40
C PHE A 294 11.61 -14.24 -0.70
N ARG A 295 11.08 -15.41 -0.37
CA ARG A 295 10.24 -16.18 -1.30
C ARG A 295 8.93 -15.48 -1.63
N VAL A 296 8.32 -14.80 -0.66
CA VAL A 296 7.12 -13.98 -0.90
C VAL A 296 7.44 -12.86 -1.89
N ASP A 297 8.49 -12.08 -1.63
CA ASP A 297 8.91 -10.96 -2.48
C ASP A 297 9.17 -11.42 -3.92
N ALA A 298 9.82 -12.58 -4.08
CA ALA A 298 10.06 -13.20 -5.38
C ALA A 298 8.75 -13.53 -6.12
N PHE A 299 7.77 -14.14 -5.45
CA PHE A 299 6.47 -14.43 -6.08
C PHE A 299 5.65 -13.18 -6.38
N ILE A 300 5.72 -12.14 -5.56
CA ILE A 300 5.07 -10.85 -5.86
C ILE A 300 5.68 -10.25 -7.12
N ALA A 301 7.02 -10.23 -7.24
CA ALA A 301 7.69 -9.71 -8.44
C ALA A 301 7.29 -10.48 -9.71
N ILE A 302 7.15 -11.81 -9.62
CA ILE A 302 6.66 -12.64 -10.74
C ILE A 302 5.22 -12.30 -11.08
N ALA A 303 4.35 -12.16 -10.08
CA ALA A 303 2.95 -11.81 -10.27
C ALA A 303 2.78 -10.43 -10.91
N GLU A 304 3.54 -9.42 -10.45
CA GLU A 304 3.58 -8.11 -11.08
C GLU A 304 4.00 -8.20 -12.54
N ALA A 305 5.05 -8.96 -12.85
CA ALA A 305 5.48 -9.15 -14.24
C ALA A 305 4.40 -9.83 -15.10
N GLN A 306 3.70 -10.85 -14.57
CA GLN A 306 2.57 -11.48 -15.26
C GLN A 306 1.45 -10.47 -15.54
N ILE A 307 1.09 -9.63 -14.56
CA ILE A 307 0.06 -8.60 -14.71
C ILE A 307 0.45 -7.59 -15.79
N GLU A 308 1.68 -7.09 -15.78
CA GLU A 308 2.18 -6.15 -16.79
C GLU A 308 2.23 -6.78 -18.19
N ASN A 309 2.39 -8.11 -18.28
CA ASN A 309 2.34 -8.86 -19.54
C ASN A 309 0.90 -9.20 -19.98
N GLY A 310 -0.11 -8.93 -19.16
CA GLY A 310 -1.50 -9.29 -19.42
C GLY A 310 -1.83 -10.76 -19.17
N ASP A 311 -0.96 -11.49 -18.48
CA ASP A 311 -1.14 -12.89 -18.08
C ASP A 311 -1.91 -13.01 -16.75
N ASP A 312 -2.49 -14.20 -16.50
CA ASP A 312 -3.14 -14.49 -15.22
C ASP A 312 -2.11 -14.79 -14.12
N ALA A 313 -1.97 -13.88 -13.16
CA ALA A 313 -1.06 -13.99 -12.02
C ALA A 313 -1.64 -14.77 -10.81
N LYS A 314 -2.89 -15.25 -10.89
CA LYS A 314 -3.61 -15.80 -9.73
C LYS A 314 -2.88 -16.97 -9.06
N SER A 315 -2.37 -17.93 -9.81
CA SER A 315 -1.65 -19.09 -9.23
C SER A 315 -0.34 -18.70 -8.55
N THR A 316 0.32 -17.64 -9.03
CA THR A 316 1.56 -17.12 -8.45
C THR A 316 1.26 -16.41 -7.13
N LEU A 317 0.21 -15.60 -7.09
CA LEU A 317 -0.26 -14.92 -5.88
C LEU A 317 -0.72 -15.90 -4.80
N VAL A 318 -1.32 -17.04 -5.19
CA VAL A 318 -1.63 -18.14 -4.23
C VAL A 318 -0.36 -18.73 -3.62
N GLN A 319 0.73 -18.89 -4.41
CA GLN A 319 2.01 -19.37 -3.88
C GLN A 319 2.71 -18.33 -2.99
N ALA A 320 2.59 -17.04 -3.34
CA ALA A 320 3.04 -15.94 -2.48
C ALA A 320 2.34 -16.01 -1.12
N LEU A 321 1.02 -16.21 -1.13
CA LEU A 321 0.20 -16.28 0.08
C LEU A 321 0.54 -17.49 0.94
N ASP A 322 0.70 -18.67 0.34
CA ASP A 322 1.16 -19.87 1.04
C ASP A 322 2.54 -19.62 1.68
N SER A 323 3.46 -18.98 0.98
CA SER A 323 4.78 -18.64 1.52
C SER A 323 4.68 -17.63 2.68
N ALA A 324 3.80 -16.63 2.57
CA ALA A 324 3.56 -15.64 3.62
C ALA A 324 3.00 -16.27 4.90
N ASP A 325 2.09 -17.24 4.78
CA ASP A 325 1.49 -17.96 5.90
C ASP A 325 2.55 -18.75 6.71
N HIS A 326 3.67 -19.11 6.10
CA HIS A 326 4.77 -19.87 6.73
C HIS A 326 5.95 -19.01 7.24
N ILE A 327 5.93 -17.69 7.07
CA ILE A 327 7.04 -16.80 7.53
C ILE A 327 7.35 -16.98 9.01
N THR A 328 6.31 -17.08 9.85
CA THR A 328 6.48 -17.23 11.31
C THR A 328 6.93 -18.63 11.72
N GLU A 329 6.89 -19.61 10.81
CA GLU A 329 7.40 -20.96 11.01
C GLU A 329 8.89 -21.08 10.64
N ALA A 330 9.42 -20.13 9.87
CA ALA A 330 10.83 -20.08 9.53
C ALA A 330 11.67 -19.86 10.79
N LYS A 331 12.70 -20.70 10.98
CA LYS A 331 13.54 -20.71 12.20
C LYS A 331 14.13 -19.35 12.55
N GLU A 332 14.40 -18.53 11.53
CA GLU A 332 15.00 -17.20 11.64
C GLU A 332 14.04 -16.17 12.27
N PHE A 333 12.73 -16.36 12.11
CA PHE A 333 11.69 -15.42 12.53
C PHE A 333 10.72 -15.99 13.58
N SER A 334 10.88 -17.26 13.95
CA SER A 334 9.94 -18.04 14.78
C SER A 334 9.69 -17.55 16.22
N LYS A 335 10.28 -16.44 16.66
CA LYS A 335 10.24 -16.02 18.08
C LYS A 335 10.17 -14.51 18.36
N ASP A 336 10.03 -13.65 17.36
CA ASP A 336 10.00 -12.21 17.58
C ASP A 336 8.83 -11.50 16.88
N GLU A 337 8.55 -10.28 17.34
CA GLU A 337 7.54 -9.38 16.75
C GLU A 337 7.87 -9.06 15.27
N THR A 338 9.12 -9.26 14.85
CA THR A 338 9.60 -9.06 13.47
C THR A 338 8.97 -10.06 12.50
N GLY A 339 8.95 -11.36 12.83
CA GLY A 339 8.35 -12.37 11.97
C GLY A 339 6.86 -12.13 11.71
N PHE A 340 6.14 -11.69 12.75
CA PHE A 340 4.74 -11.32 12.61
C PHE A 340 4.55 -10.06 11.77
N ALA A 341 5.37 -9.03 11.98
CA ALA A 341 5.31 -7.81 11.18
C ALA A 341 5.59 -8.07 9.69
N LEU A 342 6.59 -8.91 9.37
CA LEU A 342 6.92 -9.30 8.00
C LEU A 342 5.77 -10.08 7.34
N GLN A 343 5.13 -10.98 8.08
CA GLN A 343 3.95 -11.71 7.60
C GLN A 343 2.78 -10.76 7.26
N VAL A 344 2.53 -9.76 8.11
CA VAL A 344 1.48 -8.77 7.86
C VAL A 344 1.80 -7.91 6.62
N ILE A 345 3.04 -7.46 6.47
CA ILE A 345 3.49 -6.70 5.30
C ILE A 345 3.30 -7.54 4.02
N ALA A 346 3.73 -8.80 4.07
CA ALA A 346 3.55 -9.74 2.96
C ALA A 346 2.07 -9.89 2.55
N TRP A 347 1.16 -10.08 3.50
CA TRP A 347 -0.27 -10.16 3.20
C TRP A 347 -0.82 -8.86 2.60
N GLU A 348 -0.37 -7.71 3.08
CA GLU A 348 -0.76 -6.40 2.56
C GLU A 348 -0.30 -6.24 1.09
N ASP A 349 0.97 -6.52 0.79
CA ASP A 349 1.51 -6.41 -0.56
C ASP A 349 0.85 -7.39 -1.55
N ILE A 350 0.56 -8.63 -1.10
CA ILE A 350 -0.20 -9.61 -1.90
C ILE A 350 -1.60 -9.09 -2.20
N ALA A 351 -2.31 -8.57 -1.19
CA ALA A 351 -3.67 -8.06 -1.36
C ALA A 351 -3.70 -6.85 -2.31
N PHE A 352 -2.75 -5.92 -2.22
CA PHE A 352 -2.63 -4.83 -3.17
C PHE A 352 -2.36 -5.30 -4.59
N THR A 353 -1.50 -6.31 -4.75
CA THR A 353 -1.19 -6.87 -6.06
C THR A 353 -2.42 -7.56 -6.65
N GLN A 354 -3.18 -8.30 -5.85
CA GLN A 354 -4.47 -8.90 -6.24
C GLN A 354 -5.50 -7.83 -6.64
N ILE A 355 -5.58 -6.71 -5.91
CA ILE A 355 -6.46 -5.57 -6.25
C ILE A 355 -6.07 -4.99 -7.62
N ARG A 356 -4.78 -4.72 -7.84
CA ARG A 356 -4.27 -4.18 -9.12
C ARG A 356 -4.55 -5.13 -10.29
N ALA A 357 -4.48 -6.43 -10.05
CA ALA A 357 -4.78 -7.46 -11.04
C ALA A 357 -6.29 -7.66 -11.30
N GLY A 358 -7.17 -7.06 -10.49
CA GLY A 358 -8.61 -7.29 -10.56
C GLY A 358 -9.08 -8.59 -9.88
N TYR A 359 -8.22 -9.25 -9.09
CA TYR A 359 -8.55 -10.47 -8.33
C TYR A 359 -9.18 -10.14 -7.00
N PHE A 360 -10.32 -9.49 -7.09
CA PHE A 360 -10.95 -8.84 -5.97
C PHE A 360 -11.40 -9.78 -4.84
N ASP A 361 -11.99 -10.93 -5.20
CA ASP A 361 -12.39 -11.93 -4.21
C ASP A 361 -11.17 -12.56 -3.52
N ASP A 362 -10.07 -12.76 -4.25
CA ASP A 362 -8.84 -13.31 -3.66
C ASP A 362 -8.16 -12.28 -2.75
N ALA A 363 -8.10 -11.00 -3.16
CA ALA A 363 -7.64 -9.89 -2.32
C ALA A 363 -8.39 -9.84 -1.00
N ARG A 364 -9.70 -10.10 -1.04
CA ARG A 364 -10.55 -10.10 0.14
C ARG A 364 -10.22 -11.24 1.10
N LEU A 365 -10.08 -12.46 0.59
CA LEU A 365 -9.64 -13.60 1.38
C LEU A 365 -8.26 -13.37 2.00
N THR A 366 -7.34 -12.72 1.27
CA THR A 366 -6.03 -12.32 1.83
C THR A 366 -6.20 -11.33 2.98
N MET A 367 -7.04 -10.30 2.82
CA MET A 367 -7.29 -9.31 3.87
C MET A 367 -8.00 -9.88 5.12
N GLU A 368 -8.75 -10.98 5.00
CA GLU A 368 -9.30 -11.67 6.18
C GLU A 368 -8.20 -12.17 7.13
N ARG A 369 -7.01 -12.50 6.60
CA ARG A 369 -5.84 -12.94 7.37
C ARG A 369 -5.20 -11.82 8.20
N LEU A 370 -5.41 -10.56 7.80
CA LEU A 370 -5.05 -9.38 8.60
C LEU A 370 -5.94 -9.37 9.85
N ASN A 371 -5.50 -10.07 10.89
CA ASN A 371 -6.27 -10.23 12.11
C ASN A 371 -6.04 -9.03 13.04
N ILE A 372 -7.12 -8.33 13.33
CA ILE A 372 -7.16 -7.05 14.06
C ILE A 372 -6.75 -7.21 15.53
N ASP A 373 -6.93 -8.41 16.10
CA ASP A 373 -6.70 -8.67 17.52
C ASP A 373 -5.23 -8.57 17.95
N ILE A 374 -4.28 -8.60 17.00
CA ILE A 374 -2.85 -8.73 17.31
C ILE A 374 -2.16 -7.37 17.44
N ASN A 375 -2.54 -6.37 16.63
CA ASN A 375 -2.10 -4.98 16.82
C ASN A 375 -3.04 -3.99 16.08
N PRO A 376 -3.62 -2.99 16.79
CA PRO A 376 -4.50 -1.99 16.20
C PRO A 376 -3.87 -1.12 15.10
N ASP A 377 -2.54 -1.05 15.01
CA ASP A 377 -1.86 -0.34 13.91
C ASP A 377 -2.08 -1.03 12.55
N TYR A 378 -2.28 -2.37 12.53
CA TYR A 378 -2.57 -3.12 11.30
C TYR A 378 -4.03 -3.02 10.83
N LEU A 379 -4.90 -2.45 11.66
CA LEU A 379 -6.27 -2.11 11.25
C LEU A 379 -6.25 -1.01 10.18
N LEU A 380 -5.26 -0.11 10.20
CA LEU A 380 -5.10 0.92 9.17
C LEU A 380 -4.73 0.32 7.81
N SER A 381 -3.77 -0.61 7.78
CA SER A 381 -3.39 -1.36 6.57
C SER A 381 -4.59 -2.09 5.97
N LYS A 382 -5.39 -2.78 6.80
CA LYS A 382 -6.61 -3.49 6.35
C LYS A 382 -7.66 -2.54 5.77
N VAL A 383 -7.93 -1.41 6.43
CA VAL A 383 -8.89 -0.40 5.96
C VAL A 383 -8.43 0.25 4.66
N TRP A 384 -7.15 0.58 4.55
CA TRP A 384 -6.60 1.16 3.33
C TRP A 384 -6.74 0.19 2.16
N THR A 385 -6.34 -1.07 2.36
CA THR A 385 -6.39 -2.10 1.32
C THR A 385 -7.84 -2.37 0.88
N LEU A 386 -8.80 -2.43 1.81
CA LEU A 386 -10.23 -2.52 1.51
C LEU A 386 -10.75 -1.32 0.71
N THR A 387 -10.24 -0.12 1.00
CA THR A 387 -10.62 1.09 0.25
C THR A 387 -10.14 1.01 -1.19
N GLU A 388 -8.93 0.51 -1.40
CA GLU A 388 -8.36 0.40 -2.73
C GLU A 388 -8.97 -0.76 -3.54
N LEU A 389 -9.41 -1.82 -2.87
CA LEU A 389 -10.27 -2.86 -3.45
C LEU A 389 -11.56 -2.27 -4.01
N ALA A 390 -12.34 -1.59 -3.16
CA ALA A 390 -13.64 -1.03 -3.54
C ALA A 390 -13.53 0.01 -4.67
N LYS A 391 -12.48 0.84 -4.64
CA LYS A 391 -12.19 1.80 -5.70
C LYS A 391 -11.89 1.12 -7.04
N THR A 392 -11.04 0.09 -7.04
CA THR A 392 -10.60 -0.56 -8.27
C THR A 392 -11.72 -1.40 -8.89
N GLU A 393 -12.54 -2.07 -8.07
CA GLU A 393 -13.79 -2.73 -8.50
C GLU A 393 -14.75 -1.77 -9.21
N ALA A 394 -14.96 -0.58 -8.65
CA ALA A 394 -15.82 0.44 -9.24
C ALA A 394 -15.26 0.97 -10.58
N GLN A 395 -13.93 1.08 -10.70
CA GLN A 395 -13.26 1.50 -11.93
C GLN A 395 -13.27 0.42 -13.02
N ALA A 396 -13.29 -0.86 -12.63
CA ALA A 396 -13.35 -2.00 -13.55
C ALA A 396 -14.73 -2.21 -14.21
N GLY A 397 -15.73 -1.38 -13.88
CA GLY A 397 -17.01 -1.38 -14.59
C GLY A 397 -17.97 -2.51 -14.20
N LEU A 398 -17.79 -3.12 -13.02
CA LEU A 398 -18.78 -4.03 -12.45
C LEU A 398 -20.15 -3.36 -12.35
N SER A 399 -21.21 -4.15 -12.55
CA SER A 399 -22.54 -3.59 -12.39
C SER A 399 -22.79 -3.25 -10.92
N LEU A 400 -23.59 -2.21 -10.73
CA LEU A 400 -24.08 -1.80 -9.43
C LEU A 400 -24.54 -2.96 -8.54
N GLU A 401 -25.28 -3.91 -9.12
CA GLU A 401 -25.84 -5.05 -8.39
C GLU A 401 -24.79 -6.06 -7.94
N GLU A 402 -23.68 -6.18 -8.67
CA GLU A 402 -22.57 -7.06 -8.33
C GLU A 402 -21.77 -6.48 -7.17
N ILE A 403 -21.43 -5.20 -7.25
CA ILE A 403 -20.75 -4.48 -6.15
C ILE A 403 -21.62 -4.49 -4.88
N LYS A 404 -22.95 -4.35 -5.03
CA LYS A 404 -23.94 -4.43 -3.93
C LYS A 404 -24.08 -5.82 -3.31
N LYS A 405 -23.86 -6.89 -4.07
CA LYS A 405 -23.93 -8.29 -3.58
C LYS A 405 -22.66 -8.69 -2.85
N MET A 406 -21.50 -8.25 -3.34
CA MET A 406 -20.19 -8.55 -2.77
C MET A 406 -20.05 -7.90 -1.40
N SER A 407 -20.28 -6.60 -1.34
CA SER A 407 -20.27 -5.86 -0.08
C SER A 407 -21.25 -6.37 0.98
N GLN A 408 -22.31 -7.08 0.60
CA GLN A 408 -23.23 -7.72 1.56
C GLN A 408 -22.70 -9.02 2.13
N LEU A 409 -22.08 -9.87 1.30
CA LEU A 409 -21.58 -11.19 1.72
C LEU A 409 -20.35 -11.09 2.61
N ASP A 410 -19.46 -10.16 2.30
CA ASP A 410 -18.19 -10.00 3.03
C ASP A 410 -18.38 -9.20 4.32
N VAL A 411 -19.31 -8.24 4.32
CA VAL A 411 -19.77 -7.58 5.54
C VAL A 411 -20.57 -8.57 6.41
N GLN A 412 -21.37 -9.47 5.83
CA GLN A 412 -22.02 -10.55 6.59
C GLN A 412 -21.00 -11.55 7.19
N ALA A 413 -19.90 -11.84 6.50
CA ALA A 413 -18.83 -12.71 7.00
C ALA A 413 -18.02 -12.07 8.15
N ILE A 414 -17.78 -10.75 8.08
CA ILE A 414 -17.19 -9.97 9.18
C ILE A 414 -18.11 -9.91 10.42
N ILE A 415 -19.43 -10.07 10.23
CA ILE A 415 -20.45 -9.75 11.26
C ILE A 415 -21.19 -10.99 11.83
N GLY A 416 -21.09 -12.16 11.20
CA GLY A 416 -21.63 -13.47 11.61
C GLY A 416 -22.60 -13.51 12.81
N GLY A 417 -23.91 -13.31 12.55
CA GLY A 417 -25.00 -13.70 13.46
C GLY A 417 -26.24 -12.77 13.45
N ASP A 418 -27.30 -13.20 12.75
CA ASP A 418 -28.73 -12.84 12.88
C ASP A 418 -29.09 -11.48 13.53
N ASN A 419 -28.61 -10.37 12.96
CA ASN A 419 -28.78 -9.03 13.53
C ASN A 419 -29.54 -8.08 12.59
N GLU A 420 -30.42 -7.25 13.16
CA GLU A 420 -31.22 -6.22 12.48
C GLU A 420 -30.37 -5.23 11.66
N LEU A 421 -29.09 -5.10 12.00
CA LEU A 421 -28.05 -4.41 11.24
C LEU A 421 -27.92 -4.87 9.78
N ALA A 422 -27.95 -6.18 9.53
CA ALA A 422 -27.78 -6.75 8.18
C ALA A 422 -28.92 -6.35 7.23
N LYS A 423 -30.13 -6.10 7.75
CA LYS A 423 -31.27 -5.59 6.96
C LYS A 423 -31.12 -4.11 6.61
N GLN A 424 -30.31 -3.36 7.35
CA GLN A 424 -30.14 -1.91 7.21
C GLN A 424 -28.88 -1.56 6.39
N ALA A 425 -27.80 -2.33 6.47
CA ALA A 425 -26.67 -2.27 5.53
C ALA A 425 -27.09 -2.56 4.07
N LEU A 426 -28.11 -3.41 3.88
CA LEU A 426 -28.80 -3.60 2.59
C LEU A 426 -29.49 -2.32 2.06
N THR A 427 -29.86 -1.39 2.94
CA THR A 427 -30.46 -0.09 2.61
C THR A 427 -29.39 0.95 2.26
N PHE A 428 -28.20 0.81 2.84
CA PHE A 428 -27.02 1.63 2.58
C PHE A 428 -26.59 1.57 1.11
N PHE A 429 -26.44 0.35 0.59
CA PHE A 429 -26.00 0.09 -0.78
C PHE A 429 -26.94 0.67 -1.86
N LYS A 430 -28.23 0.81 -1.55
CA LYS A 430 -29.22 1.39 -2.49
C LYS A 430 -29.00 2.87 -2.81
N ILE A 431 -28.31 3.64 -1.96
CA ILE A 431 -28.23 5.11 -2.07
C ILE A 431 -26.98 5.57 -2.85
N GLU A 432 -25.86 4.88 -2.72
CA GLU A 432 -24.56 5.34 -3.27
C GLU A 432 -24.41 5.18 -4.79
N PHE A 433 -25.26 4.38 -5.44
CA PHE A 433 -25.34 4.44 -6.89
C PHE A 433 -26.72 4.67 -7.49
N MET A 434 -27.42 5.61 -6.88
CA MET A 434 -28.36 6.49 -7.60
C MET A 434 -27.71 7.82 -8.05
N ILE A 435 -26.44 8.08 -7.71
CA ILE A 435 -25.59 9.15 -8.26
C ILE A 435 -24.66 8.52 -9.29
#